data_AF-A0A8X7BZG8-F1
#
_entry.id   AF-A0A8X7BZG8-F1
#
_cell.length_a   1.000
_cell.length_b   1.000
_cell.length_c   1.000
_cell.angle_alpha   90.00
_cell.angle_beta   90.00
_cell.angle_gamma   90.00
#
_symmetry.space_group_name_H-M   'P 1'
#
loop_
_entity.id
_entity.type
_entity.pdbx_description
1 polymer ?
#
loop_
_entity_poly.entity_id
_entity_poly.type
_entity_poly.pdbx_seq_one_letter_code
_entity_poly.pdbx_strand_id
1 'polypeptide(L)'
;MISNWRLLVRLTLVICSCRLTVGQGIITPRYAILQRTHYEWLPHISEYDMDQAFVVADHVIKAKRAHEEKIFKGGRLMKPGQYPSSARHQHLLAPKPKSSKMERITEKFEEATNVIKDMFSLTKEQVTLALPHEELKGREALKAAEKCHTHFMSSGCMDSKYRSVDGSCNNMYNPTWGKAQTCLQRLLPPDYADGISVPRIAKSGKPLPPPRVISLYIHRHMDRPAPDHTHLMMAFGQFIDHDITLTPITGMPAGGAQMIQCCPHDNATHPQCYPVLLPQDDPFYSKHDQDCLNFVRSAPCPLCTLGPRQQMDQLTAFVDASTVYGNQENETESLRSFRDGKLIVTKVPHTGDLLPQTDDAQKDQCSVPQRNLFCFRAGDARVNQHPALTSLHTIWMRQHNRIAEGLKHVNPHWDDETIFWETRSVHDIDLFTGGTSESHVPDGIVGPTFACIIGIQFYHLKFGDRYYFEHHGETGSFSLEQLSTLKKSTLSKIICENTHIQEMQRYAFRFPSSSNPVSHCHELEDLDLSAWEDFGHKKKK
;
A
#
# COMPACT_ATOMS: atom_id res chain seq x y z
N MET A 1 1.30 -28.65 -16.89
CA MET A 1 1.41 -28.44 -15.43
C MET A 1 2.83 -28.13 -14.92
N ILE A 2 3.91 -28.25 -15.69
CA ILE A 2 5.30 -28.09 -15.18
C ILE A 2 5.92 -26.71 -15.47
N SER A 3 5.29 -25.88 -16.30
CA SER A 3 5.97 -24.72 -16.88
C SER A 3 5.35 -23.36 -16.54
N ASN A 4 4.10 -23.23 -16.09
CA ASN A 4 3.62 -22.00 -15.39
C ASN A 4 4.53 -21.61 -14.21
N TRP A 5 5.18 -22.62 -13.63
CA TRP A 5 6.27 -22.48 -12.67
C TRP A 5 7.38 -21.56 -13.21
N ARG A 6 7.94 -21.75 -14.40
CA ARG A 6 9.23 -21.14 -14.79
C ARG A 6 9.29 -19.60 -14.95
N LEU A 7 8.18 -18.88 -15.10
CA LEU A 7 8.20 -17.41 -15.25
C LEU A 7 7.76 -16.66 -14.00
N LEU A 8 6.78 -17.19 -13.26
CA LEU A 8 6.56 -16.80 -11.86
C LEU A 8 7.79 -17.17 -11.03
N VAL A 9 8.37 -18.36 -11.21
CA VAL A 9 9.71 -18.70 -10.73
C VAL A 9 10.77 -17.77 -11.29
N ARG A 10 10.67 -17.13 -12.47
CA ARG A 10 11.64 -16.07 -12.84
C ARG A 10 11.38 -14.79 -12.06
N LEU A 11 10.15 -14.39 -11.78
CA LEU A 11 9.85 -13.24 -10.91
C LEU A 11 10.25 -13.53 -9.45
N THR A 12 9.88 -14.69 -8.92
CA THR A 12 10.37 -15.26 -7.65
C THR A 12 11.88 -15.45 -7.69
N LEU A 13 12.54 -15.87 -8.76
CA LEU A 13 14.00 -15.95 -8.80
C LEU A 13 14.62 -14.55 -8.91
N VAL A 14 14.02 -13.61 -9.61
CA VAL A 14 14.53 -12.25 -9.74
C VAL A 14 14.42 -11.50 -8.41
N ILE A 15 13.29 -11.64 -7.72
CA ILE A 15 13.04 -11.02 -6.41
C ILE A 15 13.73 -11.83 -5.29
N CYS A 16 13.73 -13.16 -5.37
CA CYS A 16 14.06 -14.07 -4.26
C CYS A 16 15.33 -14.93 -4.48
N SER A 17 16.03 -14.86 -5.63
CA SER A 17 17.39 -15.45 -5.78
C SER A 17 18.49 -14.54 -5.22
N CYS A 18 18.14 -13.40 -4.62
CA CYS A 18 18.94 -12.85 -3.55
C CYS A 18 18.93 -13.85 -2.39
N ARG A 19 19.85 -14.83 -2.42
CA ARG A 19 20.01 -15.77 -1.31
C ARG A 19 20.15 -14.97 0.00
N LEU A 20 19.28 -15.29 0.95
CA LEU A 20 19.50 -15.08 2.38
C LEU A 20 20.73 -15.88 2.83
N THR A 21 21.93 -15.49 2.42
CA THR A 21 23.16 -15.87 3.12
C THR A 21 23.38 -14.84 4.21
N VAL A 22 22.92 -15.18 5.41
CA VAL A 22 23.31 -14.52 6.65
C VAL A 22 24.80 -14.73 6.83
N GLY A 23 25.59 -13.70 6.53
CA GLY A 23 27.04 -13.74 6.67
C GLY A 23 27.74 -12.90 5.61
N GLN A 24 28.01 -11.65 5.97
CA GLN A 24 28.90 -10.69 5.28
C GLN A 24 28.36 -10.09 3.96
N GLY A 25 28.11 -8.77 4.01
CA GLY A 25 27.98 -7.92 2.84
C GLY A 25 26.55 -7.76 2.33
N ILE A 26 26.14 -6.51 2.12
CA ILE A 26 24.90 -6.12 1.46
C ILE A 26 24.84 -6.83 0.10
N ILE A 27 23.99 -7.84 -0.04
CA ILE A 27 23.73 -8.50 -1.33
C ILE A 27 22.70 -7.63 -2.05
N THR A 28 23.21 -6.74 -2.90
CA THR A 28 22.41 -6.15 -3.95
C THR A 28 21.86 -7.26 -4.86
N PRO A 29 20.59 -7.17 -5.32
CA PRO A 29 20.06 -8.06 -6.34
C PRO A 29 21.02 -8.18 -7.50
N ARG A 30 21.08 -9.34 -8.16
CA ARG A 30 21.86 -9.56 -9.39
C ARG A 30 21.61 -8.52 -10.51
N TYR A 31 20.66 -7.60 -10.33
CA TYR A 31 20.58 -6.33 -11.07
C TYR A 31 21.81 -5.41 -10.89
N ALA A 32 22.48 -5.41 -9.73
CA ALA A 32 23.69 -4.61 -9.50
C ALA A 32 24.92 -5.11 -10.27
N ILE A 33 24.91 -6.35 -10.78
CA ILE A 33 25.98 -6.84 -11.67
C ILE A 33 25.72 -6.46 -13.13
N LEU A 34 24.52 -5.98 -13.48
CA LEU A 34 24.25 -5.32 -14.76
C LEU A 34 24.45 -3.79 -14.71
N GLN A 35 24.80 -3.21 -13.56
CA GLN A 35 24.92 -1.75 -13.38
C GLN A 35 26.17 -1.11 -14.03
N ARG A 36 26.97 -1.82 -14.83
CA ARG A 36 28.19 -1.24 -15.43
C ARG A 36 28.39 -1.41 -16.92
N THR A 37 27.52 -2.09 -17.67
CA THR A 37 27.87 -2.39 -19.08
C THR A 37 26.90 -1.96 -20.17
N HIS A 38 25.63 -1.60 -19.91
CA HIS A 38 24.74 -1.11 -20.99
C HIS A 38 23.57 -0.24 -20.48
N TYR A 39 23.85 0.90 -19.84
CA TYR A 39 22.87 1.99 -19.90
C TYR A 39 23.18 2.77 -21.18
N GLU A 40 22.21 2.89 -22.08
CA GLU A 40 22.27 3.92 -23.12
C GLU A 40 22.47 5.25 -22.40
N TRP A 41 23.67 5.82 -22.54
CA TRP A 41 24.04 7.05 -21.84
C TRP A 41 23.00 8.13 -22.17
N LEU A 42 22.60 8.89 -21.15
CA LEU A 42 21.80 10.08 -21.39
C LEU A 42 22.58 11.03 -22.31
N PRO A 43 21.91 11.74 -23.24
CA PRO A 43 22.54 12.86 -23.90
C PRO A 43 22.95 13.91 -22.88
N HIS A 44 23.90 14.78 -23.25
CA HIS A 44 24.30 15.88 -22.37
C HIS A 44 23.11 16.83 -22.17
N ILE A 45 22.51 16.79 -20.98
CA ILE A 45 21.53 17.78 -20.52
C ILE A 45 22.32 18.92 -19.90
N SER A 46 22.17 20.16 -20.36
CA SER A 46 22.87 21.32 -19.76
C SER A 46 22.10 21.93 -18.59
N GLU A 47 22.73 22.83 -17.83
CA GLU A 47 22.05 23.64 -16.81
C GLU A 47 20.88 24.45 -17.40
N TYR A 48 21.06 24.96 -18.61
CA TYR A 48 20.03 25.70 -19.32
C TYR A 48 18.83 24.79 -19.65
N ASP A 49 19.08 23.58 -20.16
CA ASP A 49 18.01 22.63 -20.50
C ASP A 49 17.19 22.24 -19.27
N MET A 50 17.86 22.01 -18.13
CA MET A 50 17.19 21.72 -16.86
C MET A 50 16.34 22.89 -16.37
N ASP A 51 16.91 24.10 -16.32
CA ASP A 51 16.15 25.28 -15.89
C ASP A 51 14.96 25.55 -16.81
N GLN A 52 15.12 25.39 -18.13
CA GLN A 52 14.00 25.50 -19.07
C GLN A 52 12.93 24.45 -18.78
N ALA A 53 13.30 23.19 -18.53
CA ALA A 53 12.34 22.15 -18.20
C ALA A 53 11.52 22.48 -16.94
N PHE A 54 12.17 22.98 -15.87
CA PHE A 54 11.48 23.37 -14.64
C PHE A 54 10.63 24.64 -14.78
N VAL A 55 10.98 25.56 -15.68
CA VAL A 55 10.17 26.74 -16.00
C VAL A 55 8.93 26.33 -16.80
N VAL A 56 9.09 25.51 -17.83
CA VAL A 56 7.97 24.98 -18.62
C VAL A 56 7.03 24.15 -17.75
N ALA A 57 7.58 23.31 -16.87
CA ALA A 57 6.81 22.55 -15.88
C ALA A 57 5.93 23.47 -15.01
N ASP A 58 6.45 24.60 -14.52
CA ASP A 58 5.68 25.55 -13.73
C ASP A 58 4.51 26.16 -14.52
N HIS A 59 4.72 26.47 -15.80
CA HIS A 59 3.65 26.96 -16.69
C HIS A 59 2.57 25.90 -16.93
N VAL A 60 2.98 24.65 -17.18
CA VAL A 60 2.04 23.52 -17.37
C VAL A 60 1.23 23.29 -16.09
N ILE A 61 1.86 23.31 -14.91
CA ILE A 61 1.16 23.16 -13.64
C ILE A 61 0.16 24.29 -13.41
N LYS A 62 0.53 25.54 -13.67
CA LYS A 62 -0.40 26.68 -13.57
C LYS A 62 -1.63 26.48 -14.47
N ALA A 63 -1.43 26.01 -15.70
CA ALA A 63 -2.53 25.69 -16.60
C ALA A 63 -3.40 24.53 -16.08
N LYS A 64 -2.80 23.47 -15.52
CA LYS A 64 -3.52 22.37 -14.88
C LYS A 64 -4.38 22.86 -13.71
N ARG A 65 -3.85 23.74 -12.84
CA ARG A 65 -4.64 24.32 -11.73
C ARG A 65 -5.81 25.16 -12.21
N ALA A 66 -5.61 25.98 -13.23
CA ALA A 66 -6.71 26.74 -13.84
C ALA A 66 -7.79 25.82 -14.44
N HIS A 67 -7.39 24.65 -14.97
CA HIS A 67 -8.34 23.65 -15.46
C HIS A 67 -9.09 22.95 -14.32
N GLU A 68 -8.41 22.53 -13.26
CA GLU A 68 -9.02 21.95 -12.05
C GLU A 68 -10.06 22.89 -11.42
N GLU A 69 -9.76 24.20 -11.35
CA GLU A 69 -10.71 25.22 -10.89
C GLU A 69 -11.94 25.35 -11.79
N LYS A 70 -11.80 25.18 -13.11
CA LYS A 70 -12.93 25.19 -14.04
C LYS A 70 -13.81 23.96 -13.84
N ILE A 71 -13.22 22.78 -13.67
CA ILE A 71 -13.95 21.53 -13.35
C ILE A 71 -14.75 21.72 -12.05
N PHE A 72 -14.10 22.29 -11.04
CA PHE A 72 -14.71 22.59 -9.75
C PHE A 72 -15.91 23.54 -9.88
N LYS A 73 -15.71 24.70 -10.52
CA LYS A 73 -16.80 25.69 -10.75
C LYS A 73 -17.92 25.14 -11.63
N GLY A 74 -17.61 24.19 -12.51
CA GLY A 74 -18.59 23.46 -13.32
C GLY A 74 -19.43 22.44 -12.56
N GLY A 75 -19.21 22.25 -11.26
CA GLY A 75 -20.01 21.36 -10.41
C GLY A 75 -19.75 19.87 -10.62
N ARG A 76 -18.66 19.50 -11.32
CA ARG A 76 -18.27 18.10 -11.57
C ARG A 76 -17.56 17.51 -10.34
N LEU A 77 -18.33 17.34 -9.28
CA LEU A 77 -17.86 16.80 -8.00
C LEU A 77 -18.63 15.55 -7.62
N MET A 78 -17.96 14.68 -6.87
CA MET A 78 -18.57 13.49 -6.32
C MET A 78 -19.66 13.90 -5.32
N LYS A 79 -20.88 13.42 -5.54
CA LYS A 79 -22.03 13.67 -4.66
C LYS A 79 -22.25 12.42 -3.79
N PRO A 80 -21.96 12.45 -2.48
CA PRO A 80 -22.04 11.26 -1.62
C PRO A 80 -23.40 10.57 -1.62
N GLY A 81 -24.49 11.33 -1.63
CA GLY A 81 -25.85 10.77 -1.68
C GLY A 81 -26.20 10.04 -2.99
N GLN A 82 -25.55 10.41 -4.11
CA GLN A 82 -25.77 9.77 -5.41
C GLN A 82 -24.81 8.60 -5.65
N TYR A 83 -23.59 8.68 -5.11
CA TYR A 83 -22.53 7.70 -5.32
C TYR A 83 -21.87 7.27 -4.00
N PRO A 84 -22.62 6.65 -3.08
CA PRO A 84 -22.19 6.43 -1.70
C PRO A 84 -20.94 5.54 -1.60
N SER A 85 -20.83 4.49 -2.43
CA SER A 85 -19.68 3.59 -2.42
C SER A 85 -18.39 4.29 -2.88
N SER A 86 -18.47 5.06 -3.96
CA SER A 86 -17.32 5.80 -4.51
C SER A 86 -16.89 6.94 -3.57
N ALA A 87 -17.86 7.62 -2.96
CA ALA A 87 -17.60 8.67 -1.97
C ALA A 87 -16.93 8.09 -0.72
N ARG A 88 -17.43 6.95 -0.21
CA ARG A 88 -16.80 6.24 0.91
C ARG A 88 -15.37 5.83 0.56
N HIS A 89 -15.15 5.22 -0.60
CA HIS A 89 -13.80 4.82 -1.03
C HIS A 89 -12.81 6.00 -1.05
N GLN A 90 -13.20 7.15 -1.62
CA GLN A 90 -12.33 8.33 -1.65
C GLN A 90 -12.10 8.94 -0.26
N HIS A 91 -13.09 8.87 0.63
CA HIS A 91 -12.94 9.32 2.01
C HIS A 91 -11.89 8.50 2.77
N LEU A 92 -11.92 7.17 2.65
CA LEU A 92 -10.95 6.28 3.34
C LEU A 92 -9.52 6.44 2.80
N LEU A 93 -9.36 6.90 1.56
CA LEU A 93 -8.07 7.08 0.90
C LEU A 93 -7.67 8.56 0.77
N ALA A 94 -8.37 9.46 1.46
CA ALA A 94 -8.14 10.89 1.34
C ALA A 94 -6.70 11.25 1.76
N PRO A 95 -6.03 12.15 1.01
CA PRO A 95 -4.70 12.58 1.38
C PRO A 95 -4.74 13.47 2.62
N LYS A 96 -3.81 13.24 3.54
CA LYS A 96 -3.50 14.12 4.66
C LYS A 96 -2.90 15.43 4.10
N PRO A 97 -3.03 16.58 4.79
CA PRO A 97 -2.58 17.88 4.26
C PRO A 97 -1.12 17.92 3.81
N LYS A 98 -0.22 17.26 4.55
CA LYS A 98 1.21 17.16 4.19
C LYS A 98 1.42 16.31 2.93
N SER A 99 0.64 15.25 2.74
CA SER A 99 0.67 14.41 1.54
C SER A 99 0.19 15.17 0.30
N SER A 100 -0.87 15.98 0.42
CA SER A 100 -1.29 16.88 -0.66
C SER A 100 -0.21 17.91 -1.01
N LYS A 101 0.53 18.43 -0.03
CA LYS A 101 1.66 19.34 -0.28
C LYS A 101 2.78 18.66 -1.05
N MET A 102 3.10 17.42 -0.68
CA MET A 102 4.14 16.62 -1.34
C MET A 102 3.76 16.21 -2.76
N GLU A 103 2.51 15.83 -3.00
CA GLU A 103 1.96 15.60 -4.34
C GLU A 103 2.23 16.81 -5.26
N ARG A 104 1.88 18.02 -4.80
CA ARG A 104 2.08 19.26 -5.57
C ARG A 104 3.54 19.53 -5.94
N ILE A 105 4.45 19.16 -5.05
CA ILE A 105 5.89 19.29 -5.32
C ILE A 105 6.30 18.28 -6.39
N THR A 106 5.82 17.05 -6.28
CA THR A 106 6.12 15.95 -7.20
C THR A 106 5.69 16.25 -8.62
N GLU A 107 4.51 16.85 -8.80
CA GLU A 107 4.02 17.22 -10.13
C GLU A 107 5.04 18.08 -10.91
N LYS A 108 5.80 18.94 -10.22
CA LYS A 108 6.84 19.76 -10.89
C LYS A 108 7.96 18.91 -11.45
N PHE A 109 8.37 17.87 -10.73
CA PHE A 109 9.38 16.92 -11.20
C PHE A 109 8.83 16.00 -12.29
N GLU A 110 7.58 15.52 -12.18
CA GLU A 110 6.93 14.74 -13.24
C GLU A 110 6.83 15.54 -14.55
N GLU A 111 6.40 16.80 -14.49
CA GLU A 111 6.34 17.66 -15.69
C GLU A 111 7.71 18.02 -16.24
N ALA A 112 8.69 18.33 -15.38
CA ALA A 112 10.06 18.57 -15.84
C ALA A 112 10.64 17.31 -16.52
N THR A 113 10.29 16.12 -16.02
CA THR A 113 10.68 14.84 -16.63
C THR A 113 10.05 14.67 -18.01
N ASN A 114 8.76 15.02 -18.17
CA ASN A 114 8.11 15.02 -19.49
C ASN A 114 8.84 15.95 -20.46
N VAL A 115 9.17 17.17 -20.04
CA VAL A 115 9.86 18.16 -20.89
C VAL A 115 11.24 17.67 -21.30
N ILE A 116 12.04 17.15 -20.37
CA ILE A 116 13.38 16.60 -20.68
C ILE A 116 13.28 15.39 -21.62
N LYS A 117 12.33 14.48 -21.36
CA LYS A 117 12.09 13.33 -22.23
C LYS A 117 11.81 13.79 -23.66
N ASP A 118 10.93 14.78 -23.83
CA ASP A 118 10.53 15.27 -25.15
C ASP A 118 11.66 16.05 -25.84
N MET A 119 12.36 16.93 -25.09
CA MET A 119 13.50 17.71 -25.59
C MET A 119 14.60 16.83 -26.19
N PHE A 120 14.89 15.70 -25.54
CA PHE A 120 15.97 14.81 -25.92
C PHE A 120 15.52 13.50 -26.57
N SER A 121 14.21 13.34 -26.80
CA SER A 121 13.60 12.11 -27.32
C SER A 121 14.05 10.85 -26.56
N LEU A 122 14.08 10.94 -25.23
CA LEU A 122 14.58 9.86 -24.38
C LEU A 122 13.71 8.61 -24.49
N THR A 123 14.36 7.44 -24.52
CA THR A 123 13.68 6.15 -24.48
C THR A 123 13.04 5.92 -23.12
N LYS A 124 12.05 5.01 -23.07
CA LYS A 124 11.43 4.59 -21.81
C LYS A 124 12.46 4.10 -20.81
N GLU A 125 13.46 3.35 -21.28
CA GLU A 125 14.53 2.79 -20.47
C GLU A 125 15.45 3.88 -19.91
N GLN A 126 15.82 4.88 -20.72
CA GLN A 126 16.61 6.04 -20.27
C GLN A 126 15.87 6.83 -19.18
N VAL A 127 14.58 7.09 -19.38
CA VAL A 127 13.76 7.81 -18.39
C VAL A 127 13.58 7.02 -17.10
N THR A 128 13.40 5.71 -17.21
CA THR A 128 13.13 4.84 -16.05
C THR A 128 14.39 4.55 -15.23
N LEU A 129 15.53 4.37 -15.89
CA LEU A 129 16.74 3.81 -15.26
C LEU A 129 17.91 4.78 -15.17
N ALA A 130 18.03 5.76 -16.07
CA ALA A 130 19.17 6.66 -16.11
C ALA A 130 18.83 8.05 -15.53
N LEU A 131 17.71 8.63 -15.94
CA LEU A 131 17.29 9.98 -15.55
C LEU A 131 17.14 10.18 -14.02
N PRO A 132 16.73 9.18 -13.20
CA PRO A 132 16.72 9.30 -11.74
C PRO A 132 18.09 9.52 -11.10
N HIS A 133 19.17 9.21 -11.84
CA HIS A 133 20.55 9.38 -11.40
C HIS A 133 21.23 10.61 -11.99
N GLU A 134 20.55 11.36 -12.87
CA GLU A 134 21.08 12.62 -13.39
C GLU A 134 21.03 13.69 -12.29
N GLU A 135 22.15 14.37 -12.09
CA GLU A 135 22.26 15.44 -11.09
C GLU A 135 21.45 16.66 -11.52
N LEU A 136 20.62 17.18 -10.60
CA LEU A 136 19.91 18.43 -10.83
C LEU A 136 20.89 19.61 -10.80
N LYS A 137 20.89 20.39 -11.87
CA LYS A 137 21.78 21.53 -12.08
C LYS A 137 21.02 22.69 -12.70
N GLY A 138 21.54 23.90 -12.53
CA GLY A 138 20.81 25.13 -12.83
C GLY A 138 20.00 25.65 -11.64
N ARG A 139 19.65 26.94 -11.69
CA ARG A 139 19.10 27.68 -10.56
C ARG A 139 17.67 27.23 -10.21
N GLU A 140 16.82 27.06 -11.20
CA GLU A 140 15.41 26.72 -11.02
C GLU A 140 15.24 25.26 -10.61
N ALA A 141 16.05 24.36 -11.16
CA ALA A 141 16.10 22.96 -10.78
C ALA A 141 16.58 22.79 -9.32
N LEU A 142 17.69 23.43 -8.94
CA LEU A 142 18.21 23.37 -7.57
C LEU A 142 17.25 23.98 -6.55
N LYS A 143 16.59 25.09 -6.89
CA LYS A 143 15.55 25.70 -6.03
C LYS A 143 14.34 24.78 -5.83
N ALA A 144 13.94 24.04 -6.87
CA ALA A 144 12.88 23.04 -6.75
C ALA A 144 13.30 21.86 -5.87
N ALA A 145 14.55 21.39 -6.02
CA ALA A 145 15.15 20.34 -5.20
C ALA A 145 15.24 20.75 -3.73
N GLU A 146 15.75 21.94 -3.43
CA GLU A 146 15.84 22.47 -2.05
C GLU A 146 14.45 22.49 -1.40
N LYS A 147 13.46 23.07 -2.07
CA LYS A 147 12.07 23.09 -1.60
C LYS A 147 11.53 21.68 -1.36
N CYS A 148 11.89 20.72 -2.20
CA CYS A 148 11.52 19.32 -2.02
C CYS A 148 12.20 18.70 -0.79
N HIS A 149 13.51 18.87 -0.64
CA HIS A 149 14.29 18.30 0.46
C HIS A 149 13.89 18.86 1.83
N THR A 150 13.49 20.13 1.94
CA THR A 150 13.00 20.69 3.22
C THR A 150 11.85 19.90 3.85
N HIS A 151 11.10 19.13 3.07
CA HIS A 151 10.04 18.25 3.58
C HIS A 151 10.55 16.98 4.28
N PHE A 152 11.73 16.54 3.91
CA PHE A 152 12.36 15.33 4.41
C PHE A 152 13.45 15.62 5.45
N MET A 153 13.89 16.87 5.57
CA MET A 153 14.84 17.28 6.61
C MET A 153 14.26 17.00 8.00
N SER A 154 15.03 16.25 8.79
CA SER A 154 14.80 16.07 10.22
C SER A 154 15.78 16.97 10.97
N SER A 155 15.32 17.65 12.02
CA SER A 155 16.23 18.04 13.11
C SER A 155 16.90 16.76 13.62
N GLY A 156 18.22 16.78 13.85
CA GLY A 156 19.02 15.58 14.12
C GLY A 156 18.38 14.60 15.11
N CYS A 157 18.66 13.31 14.94
CA CYS A 157 18.03 12.27 15.75
C CYS A 157 18.56 12.28 17.18
N MET A 158 17.64 12.35 18.14
CA MET A 158 17.94 12.10 19.55
C MET A 158 17.69 10.62 19.83
N ASP A 159 18.63 9.99 20.53
CA ASP A 159 18.40 8.63 21.01
C ASP A 159 17.34 8.67 22.12
N SER A 160 16.31 7.84 21.94
CA SER A 160 15.07 7.87 22.72
C SER A 160 14.67 6.45 23.04
N LYS A 161 14.06 6.26 24.22
CA LYS A 161 13.46 4.98 24.61
C LYS A 161 12.24 4.63 23.75
N TYR A 162 11.56 5.64 23.22
CA TYR A 162 10.30 5.47 22.49
C TYR A 162 10.43 5.90 21.04
N ARG A 163 9.69 5.21 20.17
CA ARG A 163 9.51 5.55 18.76
C ARG A 163 8.97 6.97 18.62
N SER A 164 9.40 7.66 17.58
CA SER A 164 8.69 8.85 17.12
C SER A 164 7.35 8.45 16.52
N VAL A 165 6.38 9.35 16.59
CA VAL A 165 5.02 9.09 16.10
C VAL A 165 4.98 8.90 14.58
N ASP A 166 5.85 9.59 13.84
CA ASP A 166 5.91 9.49 12.38
C ASP A 166 6.94 8.46 11.88
N GLY A 167 7.54 7.68 12.78
CA GLY A 167 8.55 6.66 12.46
C GLY A 167 9.95 7.21 12.11
N SER A 168 10.15 8.53 12.12
CA SER A 168 11.48 9.12 11.93
C SER A 168 12.48 8.69 13.02
N CYS A 169 13.77 8.71 12.71
CA CYS A 169 14.83 8.35 13.66
C CYS A 169 14.74 6.91 14.22
N ASN A 170 14.00 6.02 13.56
CA ASN A 170 14.17 4.59 13.75
C ASN A 170 15.58 4.19 13.31
N ASN A 171 15.97 4.56 12.08
CA ASN A 171 17.35 4.47 11.62
C ASN A 171 18.10 5.78 11.91
N MET A 172 19.14 5.72 12.75
CA MET A 172 19.90 6.90 13.18
C MET A 172 20.78 7.52 12.07
N TYR A 173 21.14 6.73 11.05
CA TYR A 173 21.95 7.19 9.91
C TYR A 173 21.09 7.73 8.76
N ASN A 174 19.90 7.15 8.59
CA ASN A 174 18.92 7.53 7.57
C ASN A 174 17.56 7.81 8.24
N PRO A 175 17.37 8.99 8.86
CA PRO A 175 16.23 9.30 9.70
C PRO A 175 14.85 9.19 9.05
N THR A 176 14.79 9.14 7.72
CA THR A 176 13.56 9.07 6.94
C THR A 176 13.16 7.65 6.53
N TRP A 177 13.99 6.64 6.77
CA TRP A 177 13.66 5.26 6.42
C TRP A 177 12.52 4.72 7.28
N GLY A 178 11.42 4.32 6.64
CA GLY A 178 10.20 3.84 7.29
C GLY A 178 9.32 4.94 7.89
N LYS A 179 9.69 6.22 7.69
CA LYS A 179 8.92 7.38 8.13
C LYS A 179 7.63 7.51 7.33
N ALA A 180 6.55 7.90 8.00
CA ALA A 180 5.29 8.23 7.35
C ALA A 180 5.41 9.37 6.33
N GLN A 181 4.56 9.33 5.31
CA GLN A 181 4.52 10.32 4.23
C GLN A 181 5.84 10.35 3.45
N THR A 182 6.40 9.17 3.17
CA THR A 182 7.56 8.98 2.30
C THR A 182 7.19 8.07 1.13
N CYS A 183 8.11 7.90 0.17
CA CYS A 183 7.81 7.15 -1.05
C CYS A 183 7.93 5.64 -0.79
N LEU A 184 7.00 4.86 -1.36
CA LEU A 184 7.10 3.40 -1.33
C LEU A 184 8.40 2.94 -2.00
N GLN A 185 9.08 1.97 -1.38
CA GLN A 185 10.28 1.39 -1.96
C GLN A 185 9.94 0.50 -3.16
N ARG A 186 10.74 0.63 -4.22
CA ARG A 186 10.63 -0.20 -5.43
C ARG A 186 11.57 -1.40 -5.32
N LEU A 187 11.02 -2.62 -5.31
CA LEU A 187 11.83 -3.85 -5.47
C LEU A 187 12.30 -4.04 -6.92
N LEU A 188 11.53 -3.51 -7.89
CA LEU A 188 11.83 -3.49 -9.31
C LEU A 188 11.53 -2.10 -9.88
N PRO A 189 12.23 -1.67 -10.95
CA PRO A 189 11.91 -0.43 -11.65
C PRO A 189 10.43 -0.37 -12.05
N PRO A 190 9.79 0.82 -12.00
CA PRO A 190 8.41 0.97 -12.42
C PRO A 190 8.24 0.74 -13.93
N ASP A 191 7.10 0.20 -14.32
CA ASP A 191 6.75 -0.09 -15.71
C ASP A 191 5.57 0.80 -16.15
N TYR A 192 5.86 2.02 -16.60
CA TYR A 192 4.89 2.92 -17.21
C TYR A 192 5.01 2.87 -18.74
N ALA A 193 3.92 3.10 -19.48
CA ALA A 193 3.94 3.05 -20.95
C ALA A 193 4.88 4.12 -21.54
N ASP A 194 4.94 5.28 -20.91
CA ASP A 194 5.78 6.42 -21.27
C ASP A 194 7.10 6.48 -20.48
N GLY A 195 7.33 5.54 -19.57
CA GLY A 195 8.46 5.56 -18.61
C GLY A 195 8.31 6.57 -17.47
N ILE A 196 7.20 7.32 -17.39
CA ILE A 196 7.02 8.40 -16.41
C ILE A 196 5.78 8.13 -15.56
N SER A 197 4.58 8.20 -16.14
CA SER A 197 3.34 8.18 -15.36
C SER A 197 2.14 7.61 -16.09
N VAL A 198 2.20 7.38 -17.41
CA VAL A 198 1.07 6.80 -18.15
C VAL A 198 0.95 5.32 -17.82
N PRO A 199 -0.22 4.85 -17.34
CA PRO A 199 -0.43 3.43 -17.02
C PRO A 199 0.04 2.50 -18.14
N ARG A 200 0.64 1.38 -17.75
CA ARG A 200 1.27 0.43 -18.67
C ARG A 200 0.28 -0.07 -19.72
N ILE A 201 0.79 -0.38 -20.90
CA ILE A 201 0.06 -1.03 -21.99
C ILE A 201 0.59 -2.45 -22.17
N ALA A 202 -0.15 -3.29 -22.91
CA ALA A 202 0.29 -4.63 -23.24
C ALA A 202 1.57 -4.58 -24.08
N LYS A 203 2.38 -5.64 -24.05
CA LYS A 203 3.58 -5.76 -24.89
C LYS A 203 3.31 -5.61 -26.39
N SER A 204 2.09 -5.90 -26.82
CA SER A 204 1.65 -5.70 -28.21
C SER A 204 1.43 -4.24 -28.60
N GLY A 205 1.62 -3.28 -27.68
CA GLY A 205 1.29 -1.86 -27.86
C GLY A 205 -0.20 -1.53 -27.76
N LYS A 206 -1.05 -2.50 -27.39
CA LYS A 206 -2.50 -2.32 -27.23
C LYS A 206 -2.87 -2.07 -25.76
N PRO A 207 -4.04 -1.48 -25.47
CA PRO A 207 -4.54 -1.38 -24.10
C PRO A 207 -4.62 -2.75 -23.42
N LEU A 208 -4.35 -2.80 -22.12
CA LEU A 208 -4.62 -3.98 -21.31
C LEU A 208 -6.13 -4.24 -21.20
N PRO A 209 -6.55 -5.50 -20.96
CA PRO A 209 -7.95 -5.79 -20.69
C PRO A 209 -8.50 -4.95 -19.53
N PRO A 210 -9.75 -4.43 -19.62
CA PRO A 210 -10.33 -3.66 -18.53
C PRO A 210 -10.38 -4.47 -17.22
N PRO A 211 -10.04 -3.88 -16.06
CA PRO A 211 -10.07 -4.58 -14.77
C PRO A 211 -11.41 -5.23 -14.45
N ARG A 212 -12.53 -4.63 -14.88
CA ARG A 212 -13.87 -5.22 -14.71
C ARG A 212 -14.04 -6.52 -15.50
N VAL A 213 -13.51 -6.59 -16.72
CA VAL A 213 -13.52 -7.83 -17.52
C VAL A 213 -12.74 -8.91 -16.78
N ILE A 214 -11.55 -8.59 -16.28
CA ILE A 214 -10.79 -9.53 -15.43
C ILE A 214 -11.62 -9.95 -14.22
N SER A 215 -12.25 -9.02 -13.50
CA SER A 215 -13.12 -9.35 -12.36
C SER A 215 -14.26 -10.33 -12.71
N LEU A 216 -14.93 -10.15 -13.85
CA LEU A 216 -16.06 -11.00 -14.27
C LEU A 216 -15.63 -12.42 -14.70
N TYR A 217 -14.49 -12.53 -15.37
CA TYR A 217 -14.05 -13.81 -15.94
C TYR A 217 -13.10 -14.57 -15.02
N ILE A 218 -12.29 -13.84 -14.27
CA ILE A 218 -11.24 -14.39 -13.41
C ILE A 218 -11.73 -14.45 -11.97
N HIS A 219 -12.07 -13.29 -11.39
CA HIS A 219 -12.39 -13.15 -9.97
C HIS A 219 -13.86 -13.45 -9.67
N ARG A 220 -14.36 -14.60 -10.14
CA ARG A 220 -15.76 -15.00 -9.97
C ARG A 220 -16.08 -15.32 -8.51
N HIS A 221 -17.25 -14.85 -8.06
CA HIS A 221 -17.77 -15.16 -6.74
C HIS A 221 -18.03 -16.67 -6.60
N MET A 222 -17.41 -17.31 -5.60
CA MET A 222 -17.59 -18.73 -5.30
C MET A 222 -17.53 -18.97 -3.80
N ASP A 223 -18.50 -19.71 -3.28
CA ASP A 223 -18.60 -20.08 -1.87
C ASP A 223 -17.73 -21.32 -1.58
N ARG A 224 -16.54 -21.11 -1.03
CA ARG A 224 -15.67 -22.17 -0.48
C ARG A 224 -15.01 -21.68 0.81
N PRO A 225 -15.53 -22.06 1.99
CA PRO A 225 -14.90 -21.69 3.26
C PRO A 225 -13.54 -22.38 3.43
N ALA A 226 -12.61 -21.70 4.11
CA ALA A 226 -11.35 -22.32 4.54
C ALA A 226 -11.64 -23.46 5.53
N PRO A 227 -10.93 -24.60 5.45
CA PRO A 227 -11.23 -25.77 6.29
C PRO A 227 -10.67 -25.69 7.71
N ASP A 228 -9.68 -24.84 7.94
CA ASP A 228 -8.81 -24.88 9.13
C ASP A 228 -8.52 -23.50 9.74
N HIS A 229 -8.94 -22.41 9.08
CA HIS A 229 -8.69 -21.04 9.51
C HIS A 229 -9.98 -20.31 9.89
N THR A 230 -9.95 -19.63 11.04
CA THR A 230 -11.04 -18.74 11.43
C THR A 230 -11.01 -17.45 10.62
N HIS A 231 -12.13 -16.72 10.66
CA HIS A 231 -12.22 -15.39 10.07
C HIS A 231 -11.19 -14.39 10.64
N LEU A 232 -10.72 -14.62 11.86
CA LEU A 232 -9.72 -13.76 12.51
C LEU A 232 -8.40 -13.72 11.73
N MET A 233 -8.04 -14.76 10.99
CA MET A 233 -6.83 -14.75 10.15
C MET A 233 -6.91 -13.66 9.08
N MET A 234 -8.06 -13.56 8.39
CA MET A 234 -8.29 -12.54 7.37
C MET A 234 -8.31 -11.14 8.01
N ALA A 235 -9.08 -10.97 9.09
CA ALA A 235 -9.21 -9.69 9.78
C ALA A 235 -7.88 -9.19 10.35
N PHE A 236 -7.05 -10.08 10.91
CA PHE A 236 -5.73 -9.74 11.41
C PHE A 236 -4.75 -9.41 10.27
N GLY A 237 -4.82 -10.13 9.15
CA GLY A 237 -4.06 -9.77 7.95
C GLY A 237 -4.36 -8.34 7.47
N GLN A 238 -5.64 -7.95 7.46
CA GLN A 238 -6.05 -6.58 7.16
C GLN A 238 -5.57 -5.58 8.22
N PHE A 239 -5.68 -5.93 9.51
CA PHE A 239 -5.19 -5.08 10.60
C PHE A 239 -3.69 -4.77 10.46
N ILE A 240 -2.89 -5.77 10.06
CA ILE A 240 -1.46 -5.58 9.83
C ILE A 240 -1.18 -4.79 8.55
N ASP A 241 -1.88 -5.04 7.44
CA ASP A 241 -1.79 -4.22 6.21
C ASP A 241 -2.01 -2.73 6.51
N HIS A 242 -3.02 -2.48 7.33
CA HIS A 242 -3.39 -1.13 7.76
C HIS A 242 -2.38 -0.49 8.72
N ASP A 243 -1.45 -1.25 9.29
CA ASP A 243 -0.38 -0.73 10.15
C ASP A 243 0.83 -0.27 9.35
N ILE A 244 1.07 -0.90 8.19
CA ILE A 244 2.32 -0.72 7.46
C ILE A 244 2.18 0.05 6.15
N THR A 245 0.96 0.19 5.60
CA THR A 245 0.76 0.87 4.31
C THR A 245 -0.58 1.57 4.16
N LEU A 246 -0.59 2.83 3.69
CA LEU A 246 -1.77 3.52 3.15
C LEU A 246 -1.35 4.43 2.00
N THR A 247 -1.71 4.06 0.76
CA THR A 247 -1.49 4.93 -0.39
C THR A 247 -2.66 5.89 -0.61
N PRO A 248 -2.49 7.21 -0.43
CA PRO A 248 -3.55 8.18 -0.70
C PRO A 248 -3.90 8.24 -2.17
N ILE A 249 -5.13 8.65 -2.47
CA ILE A 249 -5.53 9.14 -3.80
C ILE A 249 -5.31 10.64 -3.92
N THR A 250 -5.20 11.14 -5.15
CA THR A 250 -5.21 12.61 -5.37
C THR A 250 -6.53 13.20 -4.88
N GLY A 251 -6.44 14.24 -4.07
CA GLY A 251 -7.58 15.05 -3.63
C GLY A 251 -7.67 16.38 -4.38
N MET A 252 -8.81 17.06 -4.27
CA MET A 252 -8.95 18.40 -4.85
C MET A 252 -8.14 19.46 -4.07
N PRO A 253 -7.71 20.56 -4.72
CA PRO A 253 -6.86 21.60 -4.14
C PRO A 253 -7.31 22.27 -2.83
N ALA A 254 -8.58 22.16 -2.45
CA ALA A 254 -9.23 22.98 -1.43
C ALA A 254 -9.54 22.24 -0.11
N GLY A 255 -8.53 21.57 0.47
CA GLY A 255 -8.61 21.09 1.86
C GLY A 255 -9.74 20.08 2.13
N GLY A 256 -9.48 18.82 1.81
CA GLY A 256 -9.97 17.66 2.60
C GLY A 256 -11.42 17.23 2.49
N ALA A 257 -12.35 17.98 1.87
CA ALA A 257 -13.76 17.57 1.82
C ALA A 257 -14.31 17.23 0.42
N GLN A 258 -13.63 17.64 -0.64
CA GLN A 258 -14.17 17.57 -2.01
C GLN A 258 -13.53 16.43 -2.80
N MET A 259 -14.40 15.51 -3.22
CA MET A 259 -14.04 14.26 -3.89
C MET A 259 -14.21 14.38 -5.42
N ILE A 260 -13.33 13.73 -6.16
CA ILE A 260 -13.23 13.82 -7.62
C ILE A 260 -14.26 12.90 -8.28
N GLN A 261 -15.08 13.42 -9.20
CA GLN A 261 -15.98 12.61 -10.01
C GLN A 261 -15.33 12.29 -11.37
N CYS A 262 -15.04 11.01 -11.60
CA CYS A 262 -14.43 10.50 -12.82
C CYS A 262 -15.43 9.92 -13.83
N CYS A 263 -16.70 9.75 -13.43
CA CYS A 263 -17.78 9.17 -14.24
C CYS A 263 -18.93 10.17 -14.45
N PRO A 264 -19.49 10.34 -15.67
CA PRO A 264 -19.01 9.77 -16.95
C PRO A 264 -17.59 10.26 -17.28
N HIS A 265 -16.90 9.64 -18.22
CA HIS A 265 -15.56 10.08 -18.63
C HIS A 265 -15.63 10.94 -19.89
N ASP A 266 -15.31 12.23 -19.77
CA ASP A 266 -15.27 13.20 -20.87
C ASP A 266 -14.15 14.25 -20.69
N ASN A 267 -14.09 15.23 -21.60
CA ASN A 267 -13.06 16.28 -21.62
C ASN A 267 -13.07 17.23 -20.39
N ALA A 268 -14.12 17.23 -19.58
CA ALA A 268 -14.19 17.96 -18.31
C ALA A 268 -13.82 17.08 -17.10
N THR A 269 -13.30 15.87 -17.32
CA THR A 269 -12.85 14.98 -16.24
C THR A 269 -11.52 15.44 -15.67
N HIS A 270 -11.34 15.29 -14.36
CA HIS A 270 -10.09 15.62 -13.69
C HIS A 270 -8.90 14.82 -14.26
N PRO A 271 -7.71 15.40 -14.46
CA PRO A 271 -6.55 14.72 -15.06
C PRO A 271 -6.06 13.47 -14.31
N GLN A 272 -6.33 13.37 -13.01
CA GLN A 272 -6.00 12.20 -12.18
C GLN A 272 -7.07 11.11 -12.20
N CYS A 273 -8.13 11.25 -13.01
CA CYS A 273 -9.10 10.20 -13.19
C CYS A 273 -8.57 9.09 -14.10
N TYR A 274 -8.83 7.86 -13.70
CA TYR A 274 -8.56 6.68 -14.52
C TYR A 274 -9.71 5.67 -14.34
N PRO A 275 -10.93 6.03 -14.78
CA PRO A 275 -12.14 5.28 -14.46
C PRO A 275 -12.08 3.87 -15.04
N VAL A 276 -12.64 2.90 -14.32
CA VAL A 276 -12.75 1.53 -14.82
C VAL A 276 -13.96 1.47 -15.74
N LEU A 277 -13.72 1.42 -17.05
CA LEU A 277 -14.78 1.30 -18.04
C LEU A 277 -15.48 -0.06 -17.93
N LEU A 278 -16.81 -0.03 -18.02
CA LEU A 278 -17.68 -1.19 -17.91
C LEU A 278 -18.05 -1.70 -19.31
N PRO A 279 -18.02 -3.03 -19.56
CA PRO A 279 -18.56 -3.61 -20.78
C PRO A 279 -20.06 -3.30 -20.92
N GLN A 280 -20.53 -3.11 -22.15
CA GLN A 280 -21.97 -2.89 -22.42
C GLN A 280 -22.83 -4.09 -21.97
N ASP A 281 -22.28 -5.29 -22.04
CA ASP A 281 -22.89 -6.54 -21.62
C ASP A 281 -22.56 -6.91 -20.16
N ASP A 282 -22.10 -5.96 -19.33
CA ASP A 282 -21.84 -6.22 -17.92
C ASP A 282 -23.10 -6.78 -17.24
N PRO A 283 -23.06 -7.97 -16.61
CA PRO A 283 -24.26 -8.67 -16.14
C PRO A 283 -24.99 -7.93 -15.01
N PHE A 284 -24.29 -7.01 -14.33
CA PHE A 284 -24.83 -6.20 -13.25
C PHE A 284 -25.10 -4.77 -13.71
N TYR A 285 -24.06 -4.05 -14.15
CA TYR A 285 -24.14 -2.60 -14.38
C TYR A 285 -24.90 -2.20 -15.64
N SER A 286 -25.03 -3.08 -16.65
CA SER A 286 -25.86 -2.80 -17.83
C SER A 286 -27.33 -2.52 -17.48
N LYS A 287 -27.80 -3.01 -16.32
CA LYS A 287 -29.15 -2.81 -15.81
C LYS A 287 -29.33 -1.49 -15.05
N HIS A 288 -28.24 -0.75 -14.85
CA HIS A 288 -28.19 0.45 -14.02
C HIS A 288 -27.73 1.70 -14.78
N ASP A 289 -27.71 1.64 -16.12
CA ASP A 289 -27.28 2.74 -16.99
C ASP A 289 -25.92 3.34 -16.58
N GLN A 290 -25.01 2.45 -16.16
CA GLN A 290 -23.68 2.82 -15.67
C GLN A 290 -22.61 2.23 -16.58
N ASP A 291 -21.73 3.09 -17.09
CA ASP A 291 -20.70 2.78 -18.08
C ASP A 291 -19.26 2.83 -17.53
N CYS A 292 -19.08 3.34 -16.31
CA CYS A 292 -17.80 3.29 -15.61
C CYS A 292 -17.90 3.21 -14.09
N LEU A 293 -16.83 2.72 -13.45
CA LEU A 293 -16.59 2.83 -12.02
C LEU A 293 -15.61 3.97 -11.76
N ASN A 294 -15.96 4.79 -10.76
CA ASN A 294 -15.14 5.93 -10.39
C ASN A 294 -13.80 5.47 -9.80
N PHE A 295 -12.70 5.87 -10.42
CA PHE A 295 -11.35 5.56 -9.93
C PHE A 295 -10.43 6.76 -10.11
N VAL A 296 -9.83 7.17 -9.00
CA VAL A 296 -8.88 8.29 -8.91
C VAL A 296 -7.50 7.68 -8.67
N ARG A 297 -6.50 8.16 -9.42
CA ARG A 297 -5.13 7.67 -9.27
C ARG A 297 -4.56 8.01 -7.89
N SER A 298 -3.68 7.13 -7.41
CA SER A 298 -2.87 7.35 -6.21
C SER A 298 -2.04 8.62 -6.31
N ALA A 299 -1.97 9.41 -5.24
CA ALA A 299 -1.18 10.63 -5.19
C ALA A 299 0.33 10.33 -5.34
N PRO A 300 1.08 11.13 -6.11
CA PRO A 300 2.49 10.92 -6.34
C PRO A 300 3.34 11.38 -5.14
N CYS A 301 4.51 10.77 -4.98
CA CYS A 301 5.48 11.08 -3.94
C CYS A 301 6.77 11.68 -4.52
N PRO A 302 7.32 12.73 -3.89
CA PRO A 302 8.46 13.43 -4.46
C PRO A 302 9.76 12.73 -4.10
N LEU A 303 10.46 12.19 -5.11
CA LEU A 303 11.83 11.70 -4.97
C LEU A 303 12.87 12.83 -4.95
N CYS A 304 12.46 14.07 -5.22
CA CYS A 304 13.33 15.23 -5.44
C CYS A 304 14.33 15.03 -6.60
N THR A 305 14.03 14.11 -7.52
CA THR A 305 14.79 13.83 -8.74
C THR A 305 13.84 13.75 -9.93
N LEU A 306 14.39 13.82 -11.15
CA LEU A 306 13.63 13.53 -12.37
C LEU A 306 13.40 12.01 -12.51
N GLY A 307 12.43 11.62 -13.32
CA GLY A 307 12.17 10.21 -13.64
C GLY A 307 10.73 9.76 -13.32
N PRO A 308 10.53 8.45 -13.10
CA PRO A 308 9.20 7.88 -13.04
C PRO A 308 8.45 8.22 -11.75
N ARG A 309 7.13 8.32 -11.87
CA ARG A 309 6.19 8.53 -10.77
C ARG A 309 6.35 7.47 -9.68
N GLN A 310 6.43 7.93 -8.44
CA GLN A 310 6.36 7.10 -7.25
C GLN A 310 5.08 7.35 -6.47
N GLN A 311 4.62 6.35 -5.73
CA GLN A 311 3.45 6.47 -4.86
C GLN A 311 3.91 6.73 -3.42
N MET A 312 3.09 7.47 -2.69
CA MET A 312 3.33 7.77 -1.28
C MET A 312 2.79 6.66 -0.39
N ASP A 313 3.46 6.45 0.73
CA ASP A 313 2.87 5.84 1.91
C ASP A 313 2.57 6.90 2.97
N GLN A 314 1.32 6.99 3.43
CA GLN A 314 0.93 7.92 4.48
C GLN A 314 1.11 7.37 5.90
N LEU A 315 1.41 6.08 6.05
CA LEU A 315 1.69 5.44 7.34
C LEU A 315 3.18 5.24 7.56
N THR A 316 3.52 4.97 8.82
CA THR A 316 4.82 4.41 9.17
C THR A 316 4.96 3.03 8.52
N ALA A 317 6.17 2.63 8.15
CA ALA A 317 6.39 1.30 7.59
C ALA A 317 6.42 0.22 8.68
N PHE A 318 6.64 0.59 9.94
CA PHE A 318 6.88 -0.35 11.04
C PHE A 318 5.58 -1.00 11.52
N VAL A 319 5.67 -2.22 12.06
CA VAL A 319 4.57 -2.82 12.82
C VAL A 319 4.61 -2.23 14.22
N ASP A 320 4.05 -1.04 14.38
CA ASP A 320 4.12 -0.21 15.59
C ASP A 320 2.75 0.17 16.15
N ALA A 321 1.67 -0.45 15.64
CA ALA A 321 0.29 -0.19 16.00
C ALA A 321 -0.14 1.27 15.74
N SER A 322 0.39 1.88 14.69
CA SER A 322 -0.11 3.15 14.13
C SER A 322 -1.61 3.09 13.81
N THR A 323 -2.17 1.90 13.52
CA THR A 323 -3.63 1.66 13.42
C THR A 323 -4.40 1.97 14.70
N VAL A 324 -3.74 2.02 15.85
CA VAL A 324 -4.32 2.35 17.15
C VAL A 324 -3.94 3.76 17.59
N TYR A 325 -2.68 4.14 17.37
CA TYR A 325 -2.11 5.37 17.92
C TYR A 325 -2.08 6.57 16.96
N GLY A 326 -2.38 6.36 15.67
CA GLY A 326 -2.15 7.34 14.61
C GLY A 326 -0.67 7.50 14.28
N ASN A 327 -0.36 8.34 13.28
CA ASN A 327 1.00 8.51 12.76
C ASN A 327 1.43 9.99 12.63
N GLN A 328 0.69 10.89 13.26
CA GLN A 328 1.03 12.30 13.43
C GLN A 328 0.79 12.70 14.88
N GLU A 329 1.63 13.59 15.42
CA GLU A 329 1.57 14.01 16.82
C GLU A 329 0.18 14.53 17.21
N ASN A 330 -0.42 15.40 16.39
CA ASN A 330 -1.76 15.92 16.64
C ASN A 330 -2.86 14.83 16.65
N GLU A 331 -2.73 13.80 15.82
CA GLU A 331 -3.65 12.67 15.77
C GLU A 331 -3.50 11.82 17.03
N THR A 332 -2.27 11.46 17.39
CA THR A 332 -1.97 10.73 18.63
C THR A 332 -2.44 11.49 19.86
N GLU A 333 -2.18 12.80 19.96
CA GLU A 333 -2.66 13.64 21.05
C GLU A 333 -4.20 13.66 21.13
N SER A 334 -4.88 13.75 19.98
CA SER A 334 -6.34 13.75 19.95
C SER A 334 -6.98 12.43 20.42
N LEU A 335 -6.24 11.33 20.36
CA LEU A 335 -6.69 10.00 20.80
C LEU A 335 -6.42 9.75 22.29
N ARG A 336 -5.65 10.60 22.97
CA ARG A 336 -5.23 10.42 24.37
C ARG A 336 -6.16 11.11 25.36
N SER A 337 -6.47 10.43 26.46
CA SER A 337 -7.19 11.02 27.59
C SER A 337 -6.32 11.92 28.47
N PHE A 338 -4.99 11.79 28.33
CA PHE A 338 -3.96 12.37 29.20
C PHE A 338 -4.13 12.05 30.70
N ARG A 339 -4.88 10.98 31.03
CA ARG A 339 -5.05 10.46 32.39
C ARG A 339 -4.58 9.01 32.43
N ASP A 340 -3.65 8.72 33.34
CA ASP A 340 -3.05 7.38 33.52
C ASP A 340 -2.49 6.76 32.23
N GLY A 341 -2.11 7.58 31.24
CA GLY A 341 -1.62 7.12 29.93
C GLY A 341 -2.68 6.53 29.00
N LYS A 342 -3.97 6.59 29.34
CA LYS A 342 -5.07 5.94 28.60
C LYS A 342 -5.46 6.69 27.33
N LEU A 343 -6.01 5.96 26.35
CA LEU A 343 -6.74 6.54 25.22
C LEU A 343 -8.14 7.01 25.66
N ILE A 344 -8.72 7.94 24.91
CA ILE A 344 -10.14 8.30 25.06
C ILE A 344 -10.99 7.08 24.67
N VAL A 345 -12.09 6.87 25.37
CA VAL A 345 -13.03 5.77 25.12
C VAL A 345 -14.47 6.28 25.19
N THR A 346 -15.36 5.63 24.43
CA THR A 346 -16.80 5.82 24.57
C THR A 346 -17.35 4.75 25.52
N LYS A 347 -17.87 5.17 26.66
CA LYS A 347 -18.46 4.24 27.65
C LYS A 347 -19.86 3.83 27.22
N VAL A 348 -20.08 2.52 27.08
CA VAL A 348 -21.41 1.97 26.78
C VAL A 348 -21.83 1.00 27.89
N PRO A 349 -23.00 1.19 28.53
CA PRO A 349 -23.47 0.30 29.58
C PRO A 349 -23.54 -1.16 29.10
N HIS A 350 -23.00 -2.09 29.90
CA HIS A 350 -23.06 -3.55 29.69
C HIS A 350 -22.28 -4.14 28.49
N THR A 351 -21.53 -3.33 27.73
CA THR A 351 -20.69 -3.80 26.60
C THR A 351 -19.21 -3.45 26.73
N GLY A 352 -18.82 -2.67 27.75
CA GLY A 352 -17.45 -2.21 27.95
C GLY A 352 -17.14 -0.88 27.25
N ASP A 353 -15.85 -0.54 27.23
CA ASP A 353 -15.32 0.67 26.59
C ASP A 353 -15.20 0.45 25.07
N LEU A 354 -15.77 1.35 24.26
CA LEU A 354 -15.64 1.35 22.80
C LEU A 354 -14.68 2.44 22.32
N LEU A 355 -14.26 2.34 21.05
CA LEU A 355 -13.48 3.39 20.36
C LEU A 355 -14.22 4.75 20.43
N PRO A 356 -13.49 5.89 20.49
CA PRO A 356 -14.09 7.22 20.46
C PRO A 356 -15.01 7.43 19.25
N GLN A 357 -16.18 8.02 19.49
CA GLN A 357 -17.10 8.43 18.42
C GLN A 357 -16.58 9.65 17.65
N THR A 358 -17.06 9.88 16.43
CA THR A 358 -16.73 11.07 15.65
C THR A 358 -17.35 12.33 16.27
N ASP A 359 -16.64 13.45 16.15
CA ASP A 359 -17.11 14.76 16.58
C ASP A 359 -18.16 15.34 15.60
N ASP A 360 -18.30 14.75 14.41
CA ASP A 360 -19.21 15.18 13.35
C ASP A 360 -19.77 13.98 12.54
N ALA A 361 -20.92 13.46 12.96
CA ALA A 361 -21.61 12.34 12.30
C ALA A 361 -22.13 12.65 10.88
N GLN A 362 -22.09 13.92 10.44
CA GLN A 362 -22.49 14.32 9.08
C GLN A 362 -21.35 14.16 8.07
N LYS A 363 -20.10 13.91 8.51
CA LYS A 363 -18.91 13.85 7.64
C LYS A 363 -18.25 12.48 7.51
N ASP A 364 -18.65 11.49 8.30
CA ASP A 364 -18.04 10.15 8.31
C ASP A 364 -18.62 9.17 7.27
N GLN A 365 -19.72 9.58 6.59
CA GLN A 365 -20.40 8.88 5.49
C GLN A 365 -20.82 7.43 5.75
N CYS A 366 -20.82 6.98 7.00
CA CYS A 366 -21.17 5.60 7.32
C CYS A 366 -21.88 5.45 8.66
N SER A 367 -21.91 6.49 9.48
CA SER A 367 -22.94 6.62 10.49
C SER A 367 -24.30 6.80 9.81
N VAL A 368 -25.30 6.03 10.25
CA VAL A 368 -26.70 6.21 9.92
C VAL A 368 -27.41 6.57 11.23
N PRO A 369 -27.40 7.85 11.65
CA PRO A 369 -27.91 8.26 12.96
C PRO A 369 -29.38 7.87 13.18
N GLN A 370 -30.15 7.82 12.10
CA GLN A 370 -31.56 7.41 12.09
C GLN A 370 -31.78 5.92 12.42
N ARG A 371 -30.73 5.10 12.33
CA ARG A 371 -30.75 3.65 12.62
C ARG A 371 -29.82 3.26 13.77
N ASN A 372 -29.27 4.23 14.50
CA ASN A 372 -28.33 4.00 15.62
C ASN A 372 -27.08 3.18 15.22
N LEU A 373 -26.62 3.33 13.98
CA LEU A 373 -25.41 2.71 13.45
C LEU A 373 -24.35 3.79 13.28
N PHE A 374 -23.18 3.58 13.88
CA PHE A 374 -22.07 4.53 13.85
C PHE A 374 -20.80 3.86 13.33
N CYS A 375 -19.90 4.67 12.76
CA CYS A 375 -18.60 4.19 12.33
C CYS A 375 -17.55 4.21 13.43
N PHE A 376 -16.69 3.19 13.42
CA PHE A 376 -15.57 3.07 14.34
C PHE A 376 -14.39 3.93 13.86
N ARG A 377 -13.77 4.69 14.78
CA ARG A 377 -12.52 5.44 14.55
C ARG A 377 -11.34 4.58 14.97
N ALA A 378 -10.37 4.42 14.08
CA ALA A 378 -9.06 3.84 14.37
C ALA A 378 -7.98 4.78 13.79
N GLY A 379 -6.71 4.55 14.11
CA GLY A 379 -5.56 5.21 13.48
C GLY A 379 -5.35 4.85 12.00
N ASP A 380 -6.19 3.95 11.45
CA ASP A 380 -6.32 3.71 10.02
C ASP A 380 -7.79 3.88 9.55
N ALA A 381 -7.96 4.49 8.38
CA ALA A 381 -9.26 4.88 7.86
C ALA A 381 -10.09 3.72 7.27
N ARG A 382 -9.54 2.53 7.02
CA ARG A 382 -10.15 1.50 6.15
C ARG A 382 -10.83 0.35 6.90
N VAL A 383 -11.12 0.50 8.19
CA VAL A 383 -11.59 -0.54 9.14
C VAL A 383 -12.89 -1.33 8.79
N ASN A 384 -13.45 -1.24 7.57
CA ASN A 384 -14.80 -1.74 7.23
C ASN A 384 -14.97 -2.48 5.85
N GLN A 385 -14.07 -3.38 5.36
CA GLN A 385 -13.97 -3.73 3.90
C GLN A 385 -14.33 -5.15 3.29
N HIS A 386 -14.40 -6.32 3.96
CA HIS A 386 -15.00 -7.64 3.52
C HIS A 386 -14.15 -8.83 2.88
N PRO A 387 -14.62 -10.13 2.93
CA PRO A 387 -13.78 -11.36 3.07
C PRO A 387 -13.67 -12.51 2.01
N ALA A 388 -13.96 -12.44 0.70
CA ALA A 388 -14.17 -13.67 -0.14
C ALA A 388 -13.13 -14.05 -1.25
N LEU A 389 -11.90 -14.50 -0.93
CA LEU A 389 -10.82 -14.64 -1.94
C LEU A 389 -10.36 -16.07 -2.37
N THR A 390 -10.72 -17.16 -1.70
CA THR A 390 -9.89 -18.41 -1.80
C THR A 390 -10.25 -19.43 -2.90
N SER A 391 -11.39 -19.31 -3.59
CA SER A 391 -11.87 -20.38 -4.48
C SER A 391 -11.19 -20.45 -5.87
N LEU A 392 -10.34 -19.49 -6.20
CA LEU A 392 -9.91 -19.16 -7.56
C LEU A 392 -8.97 -20.16 -8.24
N HIS A 393 -8.49 -21.19 -7.54
CA HIS A 393 -7.48 -22.09 -8.10
C HIS A 393 -7.99 -23.14 -9.10
N THR A 394 -9.29 -23.50 -9.12
CA THR A 394 -9.76 -24.62 -9.97
C THR A 394 -10.17 -24.20 -11.39
N ILE A 395 -10.49 -22.93 -11.60
CA ILE A 395 -11.03 -22.43 -12.89
C ILE A 395 -9.91 -22.15 -13.89
N TRP A 396 -8.73 -21.77 -13.42
CA TRP A 396 -7.62 -21.34 -14.26
C TRP A 396 -6.92 -22.46 -15.03
N MET A 397 -6.91 -23.69 -14.51
CA MET A 397 -6.44 -24.86 -15.27
C MET A 397 -7.35 -25.15 -16.47
N ARG A 398 -8.67 -25.00 -16.31
CA ARG A 398 -9.65 -25.23 -17.39
C ARG A 398 -9.60 -24.13 -18.45
N GLN A 399 -9.33 -22.88 -18.05
CA GLN A 399 -9.22 -21.76 -18.99
C GLN A 399 -7.93 -21.80 -19.83
N HIS A 400 -6.81 -22.23 -19.25
CA HIS A 400 -5.56 -22.44 -20.01
C HIS A 400 -5.73 -23.47 -21.13
N ASN A 401 -6.34 -24.62 -20.83
CA ASN A 401 -6.55 -25.68 -21.82
C ASN A 401 -7.51 -25.25 -22.94
N ARG A 402 -8.56 -24.49 -22.61
CA ARG A 402 -9.50 -23.95 -23.61
C ARG A 402 -8.82 -22.99 -24.60
N ILE A 403 -7.91 -22.15 -24.13
CA ILE A 403 -7.18 -21.20 -24.99
C ILE A 403 -6.14 -21.93 -25.84
N ALA A 404 -5.43 -22.91 -25.28
CA ALA A 404 -4.50 -23.76 -26.03
C ALA A 404 -5.19 -24.51 -27.18
N GLU A 405 -6.38 -25.07 -26.95
CA GLU A 405 -7.21 -25.71 -27.98
C GLU A 405 -7.60 -24.73 -29.09
N GLY A 406 -8.02 -23.51 -28.72
CA GLY A 406 -8.34 -22.45 -29.67
C GLY A 406 -7.14 -22.02 -30.52
N LEU A 407 -5.97 -21.84 -29.91
CA LEU A 407 -4.73 -21.45 -30.59
C LEU A 407 -4.21 -22.54 -31.53
N LYS A 408 -4.33 -23.83 -31.16
CA LYS A 408 -4.03 -24.95 -32.07
C LYS A 408 -4.95 -24.98 -33.27
N HIS A 409 -6.24 -24.66 -33.06
CA HIS A 409 -7.23 -24.67 -34.13
C HIS A 409 -6.95 -23.58 -35.18
N VAL A 410 -6.64 -22.35 -34.76
CA VAL A 410 -6.35 -21.25 -35.69
C VAL A 410 -4.92 -21.25 -36.22
N ASN A 411 -3.97 -21.86 -35.49
CA ASN A 411 -2.59 -22.05 -35.93
C ASN A 411 -2.20 -23.55 -35.93
N PRO A 412 -2.68 -24.34 -36.92
CA PRO A 412 -2.43 -25.79 -36.94
C PRO A 412 -0.94 -26.14 -37.03
N HIS A 413 -0.13 -25.25 -37.61
CA HIS A 413 1.31 -25.37 -37.80
C HIS A 413 2.14 -25.07 -36.55
N TRP A 414 1.55 -24.47 -35.51
CA TRP A 414 2.27 -24.27 -34.24
C TRP A 414 2.50 -25.62 -33.56
N ASP A 415 3.73 -25.84 -33.12
CA ASP A 415 4.09 -26.98 -32.29
C ASP A 415 3.57 -26.80 -30.85
N ASP A 416 3.60 -27.89 -30.08
CA ASP A 416 3.13 -27.91 -28.68
C ASP A 416 3.81 -26.81 -27.86
N GLU A 417 5.11 -26.63 -28.07
CA GLU A 417 5.91 -25.64 -27.36
C GLU A 417 5.43 -24.21 -27.69
N THR A 418 5.24 -23.87 -28.97
CA THR A 418 4.73 -22.55 -29.40
C THR A 418 3.33 -22.29 -28.85
N ILE A 419 2.39 -23.23 -28.97
CA ILE A 419 1.03 -23.07 -28.42
C ILE A 419 1.08 -22.90 -26.92
N PHE A 420 1.90 -23.68 -26.25
CA PHE A 420 2.06 -23.62 -24.82
C PHE A 420 2.64 -22.28 -24.37
N TRP A 421 3.64 -21.71 -25.06
CA TRP A 421 4.24 -20.41 -24.74
C TRP A 421 3.35 -19.22 -25.12
N GLU A 422 2.63 -19.29 -26.23
CA GLU A 422 1.69 -18.26 -26.68
C GLU A 422 0.43 -18.23 -25.80
N THR A 423 -0.06 -19.40 -25.35
CA THR A 423 -1.11 -19.51 -24.31
C THR A 423 -0.61 -19.00 -22.94
N ARG A 424 0.70 -18.86 -22.76
CA ARG A 424 1.40 -18.59 -21.49
C ARG A 424 2.11 -17.23 -21.44
N SER A 425 1.96 -16.33 -22.39
CA SER A 425 2.58 -14.99 -22.27
C SER A 425 2.02 -14.24 -21.05
N VAL A 426 2.75 -14.29 -19.91
CA VAL A 426 2.33 -13.72 -18.62
C VAL A 426 2.83 -12.30 -18.39
N HIS A 427 3.57 -11.74 -19.35
CA HIS A 427 4.12 -10.39 -19.23
C HIS A 427 3.05 -9.30 -19.08
N ASP A 428 1.84 -9.60 -19.56
CA ASP A 428 0.70 -8.70 -19.48
C ASP A 428 -0.26 -9.06 -18.32
N ILE A 429 0.03 -10.11 -17.54
CA ILE A 429 -0.77 -10.46 -16.35
C ILE A 429 -0.39 -9.53 -15.20
N ASP A 430 -1.39 -8.84 -14.64
CA ASP A 430 -1.20 -8.03 -13.44
C ASP A 430 -0.78 -8.91 -12.26
N LEU A 431 0.24 -8.45 -11.51
CA LEU A 431 0.84 -9.19 -10.39
C LEU A 431 -0.20 -9.72 -9.40
N PHE A 432 -1.22 -8.93 -9.08
CA PHE A 432 -2.27 -9.35 -8.15
C PHE A 432 -3.04 -10.58 -8.66
N THR A 433 -3.51 -10.52 -9.90
CA THR A 433 -4.22 -11.62 -10.56
C THR A 433 -3.31 -12.84 -10.73
N GLY A 434 -2.05 -12.64 -11.09
CA GLY A 434 -1.06 -13.71 -11.21
C GLY A 434 -0.80 -14.42 -9.88
N GLY A 435 -0.45 -13.65 -8.85
CA GLY A 435 -0.08 -14.17 -7.52
C GLY A 435 -1.24 -14.84 -6.80
N THR A 436 -2.45 -14.28 -6.86
CA THR A 436 -3.65 -14.91 -6.26
C THR A 436 -4.09 -16.18 -6.98
N SER A 437 -3.60 -16.42 -8.21
CA SER A 437 -3.91 -17.63 -8.98
C SER A 437 -2.94 -18.78 -8.71
N GLU A 438 -1.82 -18.53 -8.01
CA GLU A 438 -0.81 -19.53 -7.67
C GLU A 438 -1.26 -20.48 -6.55
N SER A 439 -1.07 -21.78 -6.74
CA SER A 439 -1.31 -22.76 -5.67
C SER A 439 -0.50 -22.43 -4.41
N HIS A 440 -1.13 -22.59 -3.26
CA HIS A 440 -0.49 -22.31 -1.98
C HIS A 440 0.79 -23.13 -1.79
N VAL A 441 1.78 -22.54 -1.13
CA VAL A 441 2.94 -23.27 -0.62
C VAL A 441 2.52 -24.22 0.52
N PRO A 442 3.27 -25.30 0.80
CA PRO A 442 3.00 -26.17 1.95
C PRO A 442 2.87 -25.35 3.25
N ASP A 443 1.83 -25.64 4.03
CA ASP A 443 1.48 -24.96 5.30
C ASP A 443 1.24 -23.44 5.18
N GLY A 444 1.08 -22.91 3.97
CA GLY A 444 0.76 -21.51 3.70
C GLY A 444 -0.60 -21.31 3.03
N ILE A 445 -1.05 -20.06 2.96
CA ILE A 445 -2.31 -19.65 2.33
C ILE A 445 -2.11 -18.75 1.10
N VAL A 446 -0.87 -18.66 0.62
CA VAL A 446 -0.48 -17.88 -0.56
C VAL A 446 0.46 -18.69 -1.43
N GLY A 447 0.50 -18.37 -2.72
CA GLY A 447 1.46 -18.96 -3.64
C GLY A 447 2.90 -18.47 -3.45
N PRO A 448 3.89 -19.13 -4.08
CA PRO A 448 5.31 -18.86 -3.91
C PRO A 448 5.73 -17.40 -4.18
N THR A 449 5.11 -16.71 -5.15
CA THR A 449 5.45 -15.31 -5.46
C THR A 449 5.07 -14.40 -4.30
N PHE A 450 3.84 -14.53 -3.79
CA PHE A 450 3.41 -13.74 -2.64
C PHE A 450 4.08 -14.19 -1.34
N ALA A 451 4.31 -15.49 -1.13
CA ALA A 451 5.08 -15.99 0.01
C ALA A 451 6.46 -15.30 0.09
N CYS A 452 7.13 -15.15 -1.06
CA CYS A 452 8.40 -14.45 -1.10
C CYS A 452 8.27 -12.94 -0.89
N ILE A 453 7.39 -12.26 -1.63
CA ILE A 453 7.26 -10.79 -1.52
C ILE A 453 6.88 -10.40 -0.09
N ILE A 454 5.92 -11.10 0.50
CA ILE A 454 5.50 -10.95 1.90
C ILE A 454 6.69 -11.29 2.82
N GLY A 455 7.39 -12.40 2.58
CA GLY A 455 8.54 -12.81 3.38
C GLY A 455 9.68 -11.79 3.40
N ILE A 456 10.03 -11.21 2.25
CA ILE A 456 11.03 -10.14 2.14
C ILE A 456 10.55 -8.88 2.88
N GLN A 457 9.28 -8.51 2.70
CA GLN A 457 8.71 -7.35 3.39
C GLN A 457 8.81 -7.52 4.91
N PHE A 458 8.27 -8.61 5.46
CA PHE A 458 8.31 -8.87 6.91
C PHE A 458 9.73 -9.08 7.44
N TYR A 459 10.66 -9.61 6.64
CA TYR A 459 12.08 -9.64 6.98
C TYR A 459 12.63 -8.23 7.17
N HIS A 460 12.42 -7.32 6.22
CA HIS A 460 12.87 -5.92 6.36
C HIS A 460 12.18 -5.19 7.51
N LEU A 461 10.88 -5.44 7.74
CA LEU A 461 10.14 -4.85 8.86
C LEU A 461 10.67 -5.32 10.21
N LYS A 462 11.11 -6.57 10.33
CA LYS A 462 11.73 -7.08 11.55
C LYS A 462 13.14 -6.54 11.74
N PHE A 463 14.02 -6.77 10.76
CA PHE A 463 15.46 -6.53 10.93
C PHE A 463 15.88 -5.08 10.67
N GLY A 464 15.06 -4.30 9.98
CA GLY A 464 15.27 -2.86 9.76
C GLY A 464 14.70 -1.99 10.88
N ASP A 465 14.02 -2.58 11.86
CA ASP A 465 13.37 -1.86 12.95
C ASP A 465 14.23 -1.90 14.22
N ARG A 466 14.81 -0.74 14.58
CA ARG A 466 15.61 -0.58 15.80
C ARG A 466 14.84 -0.91 17.08
N TYR A 467 13.53 -0.74 17.07
CA TYR A 467 12.65 -0.94 18.22
C TYR A 467 11.87 -2.27 18.15
N TYR A 468 12.24 -3.19 17.25
CA TYR A 468 11.61 -4.51 17.20
C TYR A 468 11.75 -5.20 18.56
N PHE A 469 10.67 -5.77 19.09
CA PHE A 469 10.59 -6.14 20.50
C PHE A 469 11.62 -7.20 20.97
N GLU A 470 12.21 -7.98 20.05
CA GLU A 470 13.27 -8.95 20.36
C GLU A 470 14.70 -8.39 20.24
N HIS A 471 14.87 -7.18 19.70
CA HIS A 471 16.18 -6.56 19.56
C HIS A 471 16.71 -6.07 20.91
N HIS A 472 18.01 -6.24 21.13
CA HIS A 472 18.73 -5.90 22.35
C HIS A 472 19.83 -4.88 22.07
N GLY A 473 20.28 -4.19 23.12
CA GLY A 473 21.38 -3.22 23.02
C GLY A 473 20.97 -1.82 22.55
N GLU A 474 19.67 -1.60 22.35
CA GLU A 474 19.10 -0.29 22.00
C GLU A 474 18.43 0.35 23.21
N THR A 475 18.34 1.69 23.23
CA THR A 475 17.74 2.44 24.35
C THR A 475 16.27 2.09 24.61
N GLY A 476 15.56 1.64 23.58
CA GLY A 476 14.17 1.15 23.68
C GLY A 476 14.01 -0.36 23.91
N SER A 477 15.10 -1.13 24.02
CA SER A 477 15.04 -2.59 24.17
C SER A 477 14.37 -3.01 25.48
N PHE A 478 13.57 -4.08 25.41
CA PHE A 478 13.03 -4.74 26.59
C PHE A 478 14.13 -5.51 27.34
N SER A 479 13.98 -5.63 28.66
CA SER A 479 14.80 -6.56 29.45
C SER A 479 14.48 -8.02 29.08
N LEU A 480 15.36 -8.95 29.44
CA LEU A 480 15.11 -10.38 29.22
C LEU A 480 13.86 -10.88 29.95
N GLU A 481 13.59 -10.32 31.13
CA GLU A 481 12.40 -10.65 31.92
C GLU A 481 11.14 -10.15 31.23
N GLN A 482 11.13 -8.88 30.79
CA GLN A 482 10.05 -8.28 30.01
C GLN A 482 9.78 -9.06 28.72
N LEU A 483 10.84 -9.45 27.99
CA LEU A 483 10.72 -10.24 26.77
C LEU A 483 10.11 -11.62 27.03
N SER A 484 10.48 -12.26 28.14
CA SER A 484 9.94 -13.56 28.53
C SER A 484 8.44 -13.48 28.83
N THR A 485 7.99 -12.37 29.42
CA THR A 485 6.57 -12.07 29.63
C THR A 485 5.86 -11.84 28.29
N LEU A 486 6.38 -10.97 27.42
CA LEU A 486 5.71 -10.64 26.15
C LEU A 486 5.50 -11.86 25.25
N LYS A 487 6.45 -12.80 25.24
CA LYS A 487 6.38 -14.03 24.42
C LYS A 487 5.24 -14.98 24.82
N LYS A 488 4.63 -14.79 25.99
CA LYS A 488 3.49 -15.60 26.46
C LYS A 488 2.15 -15.05 25.97
N SER A 489 2.10 -13.81 25.49
CA SER A 489 0.88 -13.16 25.02
C SER A 489 0.24 -13.91 23.84
N THR A 490 -1.09 -14.04 23.85
CA THR A 490 -1.85 -14.64 22.76
C THR A 490 -3.05 -13.76 22.40
N LEU A 491 -3.42 -13.73 21.12
CA LEU A 491 -4.63 -13.01 20.69
C LEU A 491 -5.89 -13.52 21.40
N SER A 492 -5.96 -14.82 21.68
CA SER A 492 -7.07 -15.40 22.44
C SER A 492 -7.18 -14.82 23.85
N LYS A 493 -6.05 -14.68 24.56
CA LYS A 493 -6.04 -14.05 25.88
C LYS A 493 -6.45 -12.58 25.81
N ILE A 494 -5.92 -11.84 24.85
CA ILE A 494 -6.29 -10.44 24.62
C ILE A 494 -7.81 -10.31 24.40
N ILE A 495 -8.42 -11.20 23.60
CA ILE A 495 -9.87 -11.21 23.39
C ILE A 495 -10.62 -11.54 24.70
N CYS A 496 -10.19 -12.55 25.45
CA CYS A 496 -10.79 -12.92 26.73
C CYS A 496 -10.76 -11.76 27.74
N GLU A 497 -9.64 -11.04 27.86
CA GLU A 497 -9.48 -9.95 28.83
C GLU A 497 -10.26 -8.68 28.45
N ASN A 498 -10.55 -8.50 27.16
CA ASN A 498 -11.17 -7.28 26.63
C ASN A 498 -12.62 -7.49 26.16
N THR A 499 -13.22 -8.65 26.42
CA THR A 499 -14.60 -8.97 26.04
C THR A 499 -15.31 -9.77 27.13
N HIS A 500 -16.60 -10.10 26.93
CA HIS A 500 -17.35 -10.98 27.82
C HIS A 500 -17.23 -12.48 27.46
N ILE A 501 -16.37 -12.84 26.49
CA ILE A 501 -16.14 -14.22 26.09
C ILE A 501 -15.48 -14.98 27.25
N GLN A 502 -16.02 -16.15 27.60
CA GLN A 502 -15.54 -16.97 28.73
C GLN A 502 -14.70 -18.16 28.29
N GLU A 503 -14.83 -18.58 27.03
CA GLU A 503 -14.17 -19.76 26.50
C GLU A 503 -13.63 -19.47 25.10
N MET A 504 -12.38 -19.87 24.86
CA MET A 504 -11.73 -19.70 23.56
C MET A 504 -10.61 -20.72 23.39
N GLN A 505 -10.35 -21.11 22.14
CA GLN A 505 -9.19 -21.92 21.79
C GLN A 505 -7.89 -21.10 21.84
N ARG A 506 -6.76 -21.75 22.17
CA ARG A 506 -5.45 -21.07 22.32
C ARG A 506 -4.96 -20.42 21.03
N TYR A 507 -5.13 -21.08 19.88
CA TYR A 507 -4.73 -20.53 18.58
C TYR A 507 -5.92 -19.90 17.87
N ALA A 508 -6.14 -18.60 18.10
CA ALA A 508 -7.30 -17.84 17.59
C ALA A 508 -7.53 -17.95 16.07
N PHE A 509 -6.46 -18.07 15.28
CA PHE A 509 -6.55 -18.17 13.82
C PHE A 509 -6.92 -19.56 13.31
N ARG A 510 -6.86 -20.59 14.15
CA ARG A 510 -7.23 -21.96 13.78
C ARG A 510 -8.59 -22.31 14.38
N PHE A 511 -9.34 -23.14 13.68
CA PHE A 511 -10.57 -23.66 14.24
C PHE A 511 -10.32 -24.50 15.50
N PRO A 512 -11.32 -24.59 16.39
CA PRO A 512 -11.36 -25.60 17.43
C PRO A 512 -11.13 -27.01 16.86
N SER A 513 -10.24 -27.77 17.49
CA SER A 513 -9.93 -29.16 17.12
C SER A 513 -9.36 -29.91 18.32
N SER A 514 -9.11 -31.21 18.18
CA SER A 514 -8.40 -31.98 19.22
C SER A 514 -7.02 -31.40 19.55
N SER A 515 -6.33 -30.80 18.56
CA SER A 515 -5.04 -30.13 18.74
C SER A 515 -5.15 -28.65 19.16
N ASN A 516 -6.36 -28.08 19.16
CA ASN A 516 -6.63 -26.70 19.52
C ASN A 516 -7.99 -26.63 20.25
N PRO A 517 -8.11 -27.30 21.41
CA PRO A 517 -9.39 -27.37 22.11
C PRO A 517 -9.81 -25.99 22.61
N VAL A 518 -11.12 -25.80 22.75
CA VAL A 518 -11.66 -24.66 23.48
C VAL A 518 -11.40 -24.88 24.97
N SER A 519 -10.85 -23.87 25.63
CA SER A 519 -10.57 -23.84 27.05
C SER A 519 -11.19 -22.62 27.69
N HIS A 520 -11.41 -22.65 28.99
CA HIS A 520 -11.91 -21.48 29.71
C HIS A 520 -10.83 -20.39 29.73
N CYS A 521 -11.22 -19.12 29.60
CA CYS A 521 -10.31 -17.98 29.54
C CYS A 521 -9.35 -17.82 30.74
N HIS A 522 -9.69 -18.40 31.90
CA HIS A 522 -8.83 -18.39 33.09
C HIS A 522 -7.69 -19.42 33.01
N GLU A 523 -7.79 -20.41 32.11
CA GLU A 523 -6.75 -21.39 31.84
C GLU A 523 -5.70 -20.86 30.84
N LEU A 524 -6.03 -19.76 30.15
CA LEU A 524 -5.08 -19.04 29.29
C LEU A 524 -4.18 -18.16 30.17
N GLU A 525 -2.86 -18.27 29.97
CA GLU A 525 -1.83 -17.56 30.75
C GLU A 525 -2.03 -16.03 30.70
N ASP A 526 -2.02 -15.39 31.87
CA ASP A 526 -2.10 -13.93 32.04
C ASP A 526 -0.79 -13.24 31.67
N LEU A 527 -0.87 -11.98 31.24
CA LEU A 527 0.31 -11.14 31.04
C LEU A 527 0.76 -10.52 32.37
N ASP A 528 1.80 -11.09 33.00
CA ASP A 528 2.36 -10.55 34.25
C ASP A 528 3.28 -9.34 34.01
N LEU A 529 2.77 -8.15 34.32
CA LEU A 529 3.48 -6.88 34.14
C LEU A 529 4.48 -6.55 35.27
N SER A 530 4.73 -7.44 36.23
CA SER A 530 5.69 -7.23 37.34
C SER A 530 7.10 -6.84 36.85
N ALA A 531 7.52 -7.34 35.68
CA ALA A 531 8.80 -7.02 35.03
C ALA A 531 8.95 -5.54 34.58
N TRP A 532 7.91 -4.72 34.72
CA TRP A 532 7.94 -3.27 34.48
C TRP A 532 7.95 -2.45 35.78
N GLU A 533 8.04 -3.08 36.95
CA GLU A 533 8.14 -2.38 38.23
C GLU A 533 9.40 -1.50 38.27
N ASP A 534 9.21 -0.20 38.41
CA ASP A 534 10.28 0.79 38.63
C ASP A 534 10.18 1.31 40.06
N PHE A 535 11.19 1.01 40.87
CA PHE A 535 11.36 1.57 42.21
C PHE A 535 11.86 3.01 42.10
N GLY A 536 11.07 3.87 41.44
CA GLY A 536 11.43 5.25 41.14
C GLY A 536 12.09 5.91 42.33
N HIS A 537 13.16 6.70 42.08
CA HIS A 537 14.07 7.21 43.11
C HIS A 537 13.34 7.54 44.43
N LYS A 538 13.39 6.60 45.39
CA LYS A 538 13.14 6.93 46.79
C LYS A 538 14.23 7.95 47.11
N LYS A 539 13.89 9.24 47.09
CA LYS A 539 14.72 10.28 47.68
C LYS A 539 15.09 9.73 49.06
N LYS A 540 16.37 9.38 49.24
CA LYS A 540 16.91 9.08 50.57
C LYS A 540 16.52 10.28 51.43
N LYS A 541 15.59 10.06 52.36
CA LYS A 541 15.21 11.05 53.36
C LYS A 541 16.41 11.40 54.21
#